data_AF-A0A673BLK8-F1
#
_entry.id   AF-A0A673BLK8-F1
#
_cell.length_a   1.000
_cell.length_b   1.000
_cell.length_c   1.000
_cell.angle_alpha   90.00
_cell.angle_beta   90.00
_cell.angle_gamma   90.00
#
_symmetry.space_group_name_H-M   'P 1'
#
loop_
_entity.id
_entity.type
_entity.pdbx_description
1 polymer ?
#
loop_
_entity_poly.entity_id
_entity_poly.type
_entity_poly.pdbx_seq_one_letter_code
_entity_poly.pdbx_strand_id
1 'polypeptide(L)'
;MPPELFKIERIRDILVRRESELRYMMDDIQLCKEITRLKKELQKLVSIPEKDKSKEDREREEELLQQINKLVETRDFLVEDVEFERLRILQEQTLVTGDSDEEKLPFNSRNLEQTQTPVGEPSALTSWG
;
A
#
# COMPACT_ATOMS: atom_id res chain seq x y z
N MET A 1 21.03 35.08 -5.40
CA MET A 1 19.56 34.95 -5.52
C MET A 1 18.90 35.66 -4.34
N PRO A 2 17.72 36.30 -4.53
CA PRO A 2 16.98 36.93 -3.44
C PRO A 2 16.54 35.90 -2.38
N PRO A 3 16.59 36.22 -1.07
CA PRO A 3 16.19 35.31 0.01
C PRO A 3 14.77 34.73 -0.12
N GLU A 4 13.86 35.50 -0.72
CA GLU A 4 12.46 35.12 -0.94
C GLU A 4 12.33 34.01 -1.99
N LEU A 5 13.19 34.01 -3.02
CA LEU A 5 13.18 33.03 -4.09
C LEU A 5 13.60 31.64 -3.57
N PHE A 6 14.61 31.59 -2.70
CA PHE A 6 15.02 30.35 -2.02
C PHE A 6 13.91 29.74 -1.15
N LYS A 7 13.10 30.57 -0.49
CA LYS A 7 11.95 30.09 0.30
C LYS A 7 10.89 29.47 -0.60
N ILE A 8 10.61 30.09 -1.75
CA ILE A 8 9.63 29.60 -2.73
C ILE A 8 10.09 28.27 -3.34
N GLU A 9 11.36 28.16 -3.71
CA GLU A 9 11.93 26.91 -4.25
C GLU A 9 11.84 25.77 -3.24
N ARG A 10 12.23 26.01 -1.98
CA ARG A 10 12.13 25.00 -0.92
C ARG A 10 10.69 24.53 -0.68
N ILE A 11 9.72 25.45 -0.68
CA ILE A 11 8.30 25.10 -0.52
C ILE A 11 7.84 24.26 -1.71
N ARG A 12 8.23 24.62 -2.94
CA ARG A 12 7.91 23.85 -4.15
C ARG A 12 8.42 22.42 -4.03
N ASP A 13 9.68 22.22 -3.64
CA ASP A 13 10.28 20.89 -3.53
C ASP A 13 9.54 20.01 -2.51
N ILE A 14 9.18 20.58 -1.36
CA ILE A 14 8.38 19.89 -0.34
C ILE A 14 7.01 19.48 -0.90
N LEU A 15 6.34 20.37 -1.62
CA LEU A 15 5.01 20.09 -2.18
C LEU A 15 5.06 19.01 -3.26
N VAL A 16 6.06 19.05 -4.14
CA VAL A 16 6.24 18.04 -5.20
C VAL A 16 6.48 16.66 -4.59
N ARG A 17 7.30 16.55 -3.53
CA ARG A 17 7.53 15.28 -2.82
C ARG A 17 6.24 14.73 -2.20
N ARG A 18 5.48 15.58 -1.50
CA ARG A 18 4.19 15.20 -0.91
C ARG A 18 3.14 14.81 -1.96
N GLU A 19 3.12 15.47 -3.10
CA GLU A 19 2.22 15.10 -4.20
C GLU A 19 2.53 13.69 -4.71
N SER A 20 3.81 13.37 -4.91
CA SER A 20 4.24 12.03 -5.30
C SER A 20 3.81 10.98 -4.27
N GLU A 21 4.04 11.22 -2.98
CA GLU A 21 3.58 10.34 -1.89
C GLU A 21 2.06 10.10 -1.95
N LEU A 22 1.28 11.16 -2.14
CA LEU A 22 -0.18 11.07 -2.25
C LEU A 22 -0.61 10.28 -3.49
N ARG A 23 0.12 10.40 -4.60
CA ARG A 23 -0.14 9.63 -5.82
C ARG A 23 0.09 8.14 -5.60
N TYR A 24 1.21 7.76 -4.97
CA TYR A 24 1.48 6.37 -4.59
C TYR A 24 0.40 5.79 -3.69
N MET A 25 -0.03 6.53 -2.65
CA MET A 25 -1.11 6.07 -1.78
C MET A 25 -2.45 5.92 -2.52
N MET A 26 -2.75 6.83 -3.46
CA MET A 26 -3.95 6.71 -4.28
C MET A 26 -3.93 5.44 -5.13
N ASP A 27 -2.79 5.16 -5.78
CA ASP A 27 -2.62 3.99 -6.65
C ASP A 27 -2.72 2.69 -5.83
N ASP A 28 -2.08 2.60 -4.66
CA ASP A 28 -2.19 1.44 -3.75
C ASP A 28 -3.64 1.23 -3.27
N ILE A 29 -4.36 2.30 -2.93
CA ILE A 29 -5.77 2.24 -2.55
C ILE A 29 -6.62 1.70 -3.71
N GLN A 30 -6.35 2.11 -4.95
CA GLN A 30 -7.09 1.64 -6.12
C GLN A 30 -6.82 0.15 -6.40
N LEU A 31 -5.55 -0.28 -6.33
CA LEU A 31 -5.18 -1.69 -6.44
C LEU A 31 -5.86 -2.53 -5.36
N CYS A 32 -5.83 -2.08 -4.10
CA CYS A 32 -6.48 -2.77 -2.99
C CYS A 32 -8.00 -2.92 -3.18
N LYS A 33 -8.67 -1.87 -3.68
CA LYS A 33 -10.11 -1.92 -3.98
C LYS A 33 -10.42 -2.95 -5.06
N GLU A 34 -9.63 -2.98 -6.12
CA GLU A 34 -9.85 -3.91 -7.23
C GLU A 34 -9.54 -5.36 -6.85
N ILE A 35 -8.42 -5.60 -6.14
CA ILE A 35 -8.10 -6.91 -5.57
C ILE A 35 -9.23 -7.39 -4.65
N THR A 36 -9.77 -6.51 -3.80
CA THR A 36 -10.89 -6.86 -2.91
C THR A 36 -12.15 -7.21 -3.69
N ARG A 37 -12.45 -6.48 -4.78
CA ARG A 37 -13.60 -6.78 -5.65
C ARG A 37 -13.45 -8.15 -6.30
N LEU A 38 -12.28 -8.43 -6.90
CA LEU A 38 -11.99 -9.71 -7.55
C LEU A 38 -12.00 -10.88 -6.56
N LYS A 39 -11.42 -10.70 -5.36
CA LYS A 39 -11.47 -11.71 -4.29
C LYS A 39 -12.89 -12.05 -3.88
N LYS A 40 -13.80 -11.07 -3.81
CA LYS A 40 -15.22 -11.32 -3.52
C LYS A 40 -15.92 -12.10 -4.62
N GLU A 41 -15.55 -11.86 -5.88
CA GLU A 41 -16.06 -12.63 -7.03
C GLU A 41 -15.56 -14.08 -6.98
N LEU A 42 -14.25 -14.25 -6.76
CA LEU A 42 -13.60 -15.55 -6.63
C LEU A 42 -14.19 -16.38 -5.48
N GLN A 43 -14.43 -15.74 -4.32
CA GLN A 43 -15.01 -16.42 -3.15
C GLN A 43 -16.37 -17.06 -3.44
N LYS A 44 -17.17 -16.47 -4.35
CA LYS A 44 -18.45 -17.07 -4.77
C LYS A 44 -18.24 -18.39 -5.50
N LEU A 45 -17.27 -18.45 -6.41
CA LEU A 45 -16.96 -19.66 -7.18
C LEU A 45 -16.33 -20.74 -6.30
N VAL A 46 -15.40 -20.35 -5.42
CA VAL A 46 -14.75 -21.26 -4.46
C VAL A 46 -15.75 -21.86 -3.46
N SER A 47 -16.85 -21.16 -3.17
CA SER A 47 -17.91 -21.68 -2.29
C SER A 47 -18.74 -22.80 -2.91
N ILE A 48 -18.67 -23.00 -4.23
CA ILE A 48 -19.34 -24.10 -4.94
C ILE A 48 -18.53 -25.39 -4.73
N PRO A 49 -19.15 -26.50 -4.27
CA PRO A 49 -18.47 -27.77 -4.17
C PRO A 49 -17.91 -28.23 -5.53
N GLU A 50 -16.72 -28.83 -5.53
CA GLU A 50 -16.02 -29.20 -6.78
C GLU A 50 -16.83 -30.11 -7.70
N LYS A 51 -17.66 -30.99 -7.12
CA LYS A 51 -18.58 -31.87 -7.87
C LYS A 51 -19.70 -31.14 -8.62
N ASP A 52 -20.03 -29.93 -8.17
CA ASP A 52 -21.13 -29.11 -8.66
C ASP A 52 -20.62 -27.93 -9.51
N LYS A 53 -19.29 -27.76 -9.64
CA LYS A 53 -18.68 -26.73 -10.50
C LYS A 53 -18.75 -27.12 -11.97
N SER A 54 -19.21 -26.19 -12.79
CA SER A 54 -19.16 -26.31 -14.23
C SER A 54 -17.72 -26.14 -14.76
N LYS A 55 -17.53 -26.36 -16.06
CA LYS A 55 -16.27 -26.04 -16.73
C LYS A 55 -16.03 -24.53 -16.77
N GLU A 56 -17.09 -23.75 -17.00
CA GLU A 56 -17.04 -22.27 -17.01
C GLU A 56 -16.68 -21.71 -15.63
N ASP A 57 -17.21 -22.28 -14.55
CA ASP A 57 -16.86 -21.85 -13.18
C ASP A 57 -15.35 -22.00 -12.91
N ARG A 58 -14.77 -23.12 -13.36
CA ARG A 58 -13.33 -23.39 -13.19
C ARG A 58 -12.46 -22.48 -14.05
N GLU A 59 -12.85 -22.24 -15.30
CA GLU A 59 -12.16 -21.30 -16.18
C GLU A 59 -12.22 -19.88 -15.60
N ARG A 60 -13.37 -19.47 -15.08
CA ARG A 60 -13.53 -18.16 -14.45
C ARG A 60 -12.74 -18.02 -13.15
N GLU A 61 -12.66 -19.09 -12.35
CA GLU A 61 -11.85 -19.13 -11.13
C GLU A 61 -10.36 -18.88 -11.45
N GLU A 62 -9.85 -19.57 -12.47
CA GLU A 62 -8.47 -19.41 -12.96
C GLU A 62 -8.22 -17.99 -13.50
N GLU A 63 -9.13 -17.44 -14.30
CA GLU A 63 -9.03 -16.06 -14.80
C GLU A 63 -8.96 -15.03 -13.66
N LEU A 64 -9.78 -15.20 -12.63
CA LEU A 64 -9.81 -14.30 -11.48
C LEU A 64 -8.51 -14.40 -10.67
N LEU A 65 -7.98 -15.61 -10.48
CA LEU A 65 -6.68 -15.83 -9.83
C LEU A 65 -5.55 -15.14 -10.59
N GLN A 66 -5.49 -15.29 -11.92
CA GLN A 66 -4.49 -14.64 -12.77
C GLN A 66 -4.57 -13.12 -12.69
N GLN A 67 -5.77 -12.55 -12.71
CA GLN A 67 -5.97 -11.10 -12.57
C GLN A 67 -5.53 -10.59 -11.19
N ILE A 68 -5.88 -11.32 -10.12
CA ILE A 68 -5.47 -10.96 -8.75
C ILE A 68 -3.94 -11.00 -8.64
N ASN A 69 -3.28 -12.04 -9.14
CA ASN A 69 -1.83 -12.17 -9.11
C ASN A 69 -1.15 -10.99 -9.82
N LYS A 70 -1.63 -10.64 -11.02
CA LYS A 70 -1.09 -9.49 -11.76
C LYS A 70 -1.22 -8.16 -11.00
N LEU A 71 -2.34 -7.94 -10.29
CA LEU A 71 -2.53 -6.74 -9.48
C LEU A 71 -1.64 -6.74 -8.23
N VAL A 72 -1.41 -7.91 -7.62
CA VAL A 72 -0.46 -8.05 -6.51
C VAL A 72 0.96 -7.76 -6.98
N GLU A 73 1.39 -8.32 -8.11
CA GLU A 73 2.70 -8.01 -8.71
C GLU A 73 2.85 -6.52 -9.00
N THR A 74 1.81 -5.88 -9.56
CA THR A 74 1.80 -4.43 -9.80
C THR A 74 1.99 -3.64 -8.50
N ARG A 75 1.34 -4.07 -7.42
CA ARG A 75 1.50 -3.45 -6.09
C ARG A 75 2.92 -3.66 -5.54
N ASP A 76 3.50 -4.83 -5.74
CA ASP A 76 4.86 -5.14 -5.29
C ASP A 76 5.88 -4.20 -5.99
N PHE A 77 5.72 -3.96 -7.30
CA PHE A 77 6.53 -2.97 -8.01
C PHE A 77 6.38 -1.54 -7.46
N LEU A 78 5.17 -1.12 -7.08
CA LEU A 78 4.98 0.20 -6.46
C LEU A 78 5.74 0.32 -5.12
N VAL A 79 5.80 -0.76 -4.33
CA VAL A 79 6.57 -0.78 -3.08
C VAL A 79 8.07 -0.67 -3.36
N GLU A 80 8.56 -1.39 -4.37
CA GLU A 80 9.97 -1.32 -4.79
C GLU A 80 10.36 0.09 -5.26
N ASP A 81 9.52 0.75 -6.07
CA ASP A 81 9.76 2.10 -6.57
C ASP A 81 9.83 3.13 -5.43
N VAL A 82 8.92 3.05 -4.45
CA VAL A 82 8.92 3.96 -3.29
C VAL A 82 10.15 3.74 -2.41
N GLU A 83 10.56 2.48 -2.21
CA GLU A 83 11.78 2.19 -1.44
C GLU A 83 13.03 2.71 -2.17
N PHE A 84 13.09 2.58 -3.49
CA PHE A 84 14.18 3.12 -4.29
C PHE A 84 14.28 4.65 -4.18
N GLU A 85 13.16 5.35 -4.28
CA GLU A 85 13.13 6.81 -4.14
C GLU A 85 13.51 7.25 -2.72
N ARG A 86 13.08 6.51 -1.68
CA ARG A 86 13.50 6.76 -0.29
C ARG A 86 15.02 6.65 -0.14
N LEU A 87 15.65 5.63 -0.72
CA LEU A 87 17.11 5.46 -0.69
C LEU A 87 17.83 6.61 -1.40
N ARG A 88 17.33 7.05 -2.56
CA ARG A 88 17.85 8.23 -3.26
C ARG A 88 17.78 9.47 -2.38
N ILE A 89 16.63 9.76 -1.78
CA ILE A 89 16.43 10.93 -0.92
C ILE A 89 17.40 10.89 0.27
N LEU A 90 17.62 9.72 0.88
CA LEU A 90 18.56 9.57 1.98
C LEU A 90 20.01 9.83 1.54
N GLN A 91 20.39 9.36 0.34
CA GLN A 91 21.70 9.64 -0.24
C GLN A 91 21.87 11.13 -0.54
N GLU A 92 20.88 11.77 -1.14
CA GLU A 92 20.87 13.23 -1.38
C GLU A 92 20.98 14.00 -0.07
N GLN A 93 20.23 13.62 0.97
CA GLN A 93 20.34 14.22 2.30
C GLN A 93 21.73 14.03 2.89
N THR A 94 22.32 12.84 2.78
CA THR A 94 23.68 12.57 3.28
C THR A 94 24.73 13.40 2.53
N LEU A 95 24.59 13.55 1.21
CA LEU A 95 25.48 14.36 0.38
C LEU A 95 25.34 15.87 0.66
N VAL A 96 24.12 16.35 0.93
CA VAL A 96 23.84 17.77 1.21
C VAL A 96 24.22 18.14 2.65
N THR A 97 24.09 17.20 3.60
CA THR A 97 24.43 17.40 5.03
C THR A 97 25.89 17.05 5.32
N GLY A 98 26.79 17.21 4.35
CA GLY A 98 28.23 17.16 4.60
C GLY A 98 28.56 18.16 5.72
N ASP A 99 28.84 17.62 6.91
CA ASP A 99 29.15 18.33 8.15
C ASP A 99 28.16 19.41 8.58
N SER A 100 27.10 19.05 9.31
CA SER A 100 26.58 19.83 10.47
C SER A 100 25.44 19.08 11.15
N ASP A 101 25.64 18.77 12.43
CA ASP A 101 24.64 18.23 13.34
C ASP A 101 23.51 19.25 13.59
N GLU A 102 22.37 19.16 12.89
CA GLU A 102 21.13 19.78 13.39
C GLU A 102 19.87 19.08 12.87
N GLU A 103 19.08 18.60 13.84
CA GLU A 103 17.68 18.14 13.80
C GLU A 103 17.23 17.19 12.66
N LYS A 104 17.28 15.90 13.00
CA LYS A 104 16.54 14.83 12.30
C LYS A 104 15.05 14.97 12.57
N LEU A 105 14.28 15.48 11.60
CA LEU A 105 12.83 15.23 11.57
C LEU A 105 12.57 13.86 10.91
N PRO A 106 11.97 12.89 11.62
CA PRO A 106 11.58 11.64 11.01
C PRO A 106 10.43 11.91 10.03
N PHE A 107 10.69 11.66 8.75
CA PHE A 107 9.63 11.52 7.75
C PHE A 107 8.70 10.39 8.22
N ASN A 108 7.44 10.75 8.42
CA ASN A 108 6.54 10.11 9.36
C ASN A 108 6.08 8.71 8.88
N SER A 109 6.80 7.65 9.25
CA SER A 109 6.38 6.25 9.05
C SER A 109 5.25 5.78 9.98
N ARG A 110 4.54 6.66 10.70
CA ARG A 110 3.60 6.30 11.77
C ARG A 110 2.14 6.10 11.36
N ASN A 111 1.81 5.89 10.09
CA ASN A 111 0.41 5.65 9.68
C ASN A 111 0.19 4.43 8.78
N LEU A 112 0.98 3.37 8.92
CA LEU A 112 0.68 2.07 8.28
C LEU A 112 0.64 0.87 9.25
N GLU A 113 0.64 1.11 10.56
CA GLU A 113 0.46 0.06 11.59
C GLU A 113 -0.68 0.41 12.56
N GLN A 114 -1.87 0.74 12.06
CA GLN A 114 -3.10 0.71 12.88
C GLN A 114 -4.31 0.21 12.10
N THR A 115 -4.27 -1.05 11.69
CA THR A 115 -5.45 -1.92 11.65
C THR A 115 -5.08 -3.28 12.23
N GLN A 116 -4.63 -3.27 13.49
CA GLN A 116 -4.76 -4.45 14.34
C GLN A 116 -6.26 -4.60 14.66
N THR A 117 -6.91 -5.61 14.08
CA THR A 117 -8.16 -6.13 14.64
C THR A 117 -7.86 -6.70 16.04
N PRO A 118 -8.62 -6.38 17.09
CA PRO A 118 -8.42 -7.03 18.37
C PRO A 118 -8.89 -8.49 18.25
N VAL A 119 -7.94 -9.42 18.25
CA VAL A 119 -8.19 -10.82 18.55
C VAL A 119 -8.44 -10.90 20.06
N GLY A 120 -9.72 -10.94 20.43
CA GLY A 120 -10.17 -11.33 21.75
C GLY A 120 -10.57 -12.81 21.71
N GLU A 121 -9.74 -13.66 22.30
CA GLU A 121 -9.98 -15.09 22.50
C GLU A 121 -10.99 -15.37 23.65
N PRO A 122 -11.45 -16.62 23.82
CA PRO A 122 -12.84 -16.97 24.09
C PRO A 122 -13.19 -16.90 25.58
N SER A 123 -14.45 -16.58 25.88
CA SER A 123 -15.03 -16.86 27.20
C SER A 123 -16.37 -17.56 27.07
N ALA A 124 -16.36 -18.79 27.56
CA ALA A 124 -17.53 -19.58 27.84
C ALA A 124 -18.47 -18.86 28.81
N LEU A 125 -19.75 -18.76 28.42
CA LEU A 125 -20.90 -18.78 29.32
C LEU A 125 -22.03 -19.43 28.51
N THR A 126 -22.27 -20.72 28.70
CA THR A 126 -23.28 -21.26 29.63
C THR A 126 -24.71 -20.80 29.32
N SER A 127 -25.50 -21.73 28.75
CA SER A 127 -26.96 -21.91 28.91
C SER A 127 -27.83 -20.75 28.39
N TRP A 128 -28.88 -20.96 27.60
CA TRP A 128 -30.14 -21.61 27.97
C TRP A 128 -31.00 -21.83 26.71
N GLY A 129 -31.82 -22.89 26.71
CA GLY A 129 -33.07 -22.98 25.93
C GLY A 129 -33.04 -23.91 24.73
#